data_AF-A0A2A4FGQ8-F1
#
_entry.id   AF-A0A2A4FGQ8-F1
#
_cell.length_a   1.000
_cell.length_b   1.000
_cell.length_c   1.000
_cell.angle_alpha   90.00
_cell.angle_beta   90.00
_cell.angle_gamma   90.00
#
_symmetry.space_group_name_H-M   'P 1'
#
loop_
_entity.id
_entity.type
_entity.pdbx_description
1 polymer ?
#
loop_
_entity_poly.entity_id
_entity_poly.type
_entity_poly.pdbx_seq_one_letter_code
_entity_poly.pdbx_strand_id
1 'polypeptide(L)'
;MGNDSASSGGVFPLHHGDHNSHGVPPTISPVALSHGRDQPFFDPVAYGNGPDDSVTDTTEAAAVTHHAVTIGGRRIAYTATAGHLVTVDPSSSLPDAKIFYVAFTEDGQKEEARPVTFFYNGGPGSSAVFVLLGSFAPRRIKASMPGFTPPAPFQMEDNPDSLLDRSDLVFINPVGTGYSAAVAPRKNRDFWGVDQDANSLKQFIKRYLTKNNRWNSPKYLFGESYGTARSCVLAYKLHEDGVDLNGVTLQSSILDYRQASNPVGALPTAAADAWYHQRLGVSPAPTDLGAFVEEVAQFARTDYLDALRKLPHPDPAVVQKLADYTGIDTATLLSWSLDIARADARGNSLFLTTLLRARGLALGEYDGRVTGIETGIAGKIDPNSGGNDPTMTAVSGVYTAMWNSYLNEQLKFTSNSSFTDLNDQAFQNWDFSHIDPTGAQQGVDANGNVILYTAGDLAAVMALNVDLKVLSANGFYDFVTPFYQTVLDLQQMPLEDATVRQNLSARFYPSGHMVYLDGGSRTALKHDLAAMYDKTVADTGAQLRIRALQAKKTAPEAAGHA
;
A
#
# COMPACT_ATOMS: atom_id res chain seq x y z
N MET A 1 65.82 -37.34 -42.49
CA MET A 1 67.06 -36.94 -41.78
C MET A 1 66.71 -36.84 -40.31
N GLY A 2 67.15 -37.68 -39.39
CA GLY A 2 67.90 -38.92 -39.42
C GLY A 2 67.96 -39.38 -37.96
N ASN A 3 67.60 -40.64 -37.74
CA ASN A 3 68.29 -41.58 -36.85
C ASN A 3 68.23 -41.30 -35.34
N ASP A 4 68.09 -42.27 -34.45
CA ASP A 4 68.09 -43.74 -34.51
C ASP A 4 67.57 -44.18 -33.11
N SER A 5 66.69 -45.18 -33.00
CA SER A 5 67.04 -46.59 -32.66
C SER A 5 67.57 -46.75 -31.22
N ALA A 6 67.22 -47.73 -30.39
CA ALA A 6 66.29 -48.85 -30.47
C ALA A 6 66.35 -49.62 -29.12
N SER A 7 65.38 -50.52 -28.95
CA SER A 7 65.48 -51.80 -28.20
C SER A 7 65.58 -51.74 -26.65
N SER A 8 65.08 -52.69 -25.86
CA SER A 8 64.15 -53.83 -26.02
C SER A 8 64.07 -54.57 -24.68
N GLY A 9 62.93 -55.23 -24.42
CA GLY A 9 62.75 -56.33 -23.45
C GLY A 9 62.51 -55.85 -22.00
N GLY A 10 61.58 -56.39 -21.22
CA GLY A 10 60.78 -57.61 -21.31
C GLY A 10 60.64 -58.16 -19.88
N VAL A 11 59.52 -58.83 -19.59
CA VAL A 11 59.23 -59.69 -18.42
C VAL A 11 58.47 -59.03 -17.24
N PHE A 12 57.20 -59.44 -17.11
CA PHE A 12 56.32 -59.42 -15.91
C PHE A 12 56.79 -60.49 -14.89
N PRO A 13 56.59 -60.37 -13.56
CA PRO A 13 55.25 -60.63 -12.98
C PRO A 13 54.88 -60.05 -11.57
N LEU A 14 53.57 -60.14 -11.28
CA LEU A 14 52.87 -60.39 -9.99
C LEU A 14 52.86 -59.36 -8.81
N HIS A 15 51.68 -58.74 -8.68
CA HIS A 15 50.75 -58.66 -7.53
C HIS A 15 51.10 -58.03 -6.15
N HIS A 16 50.11 -57.25 -5.69
CA HIS A 16 49.74 -56.72 -4.36
C HIS A 16 50.44 -55.46 -3.79
N GLY A 17 49.59 -54.48 -3.44
CA GLY A 17 49.92 -53.36 -2.56
C GLY A 17 48.96 -52.19 -2.70
N ASP A 18 48.06 -52.03 -1.72
CA ASP A 18 47.05 -50.98 -1.62
C ASP A 18 47.62 -49.55 -1.42
N HIS A 19 46.70 -48.60 -1.65
CA HIS A 19 46.56 -47.27 -1.05
C HIS A 19 47.12 -46.00 -1.72
N ASN A 20 46.15 -45.09 -1.90
CA ASN A 20 46.20 -43.62 -1.87
C ASN A 20 46.75 -42.86 -3.07
N SER A 21 45.82 -42.44 -3.94
CA SER A 21 45.91 -41.17 -4.65
C SER A 21 44.61 -40.38 -4.48
N HIS A 22 44.72 -39.23 -3.82
CA HIS A 22 43.66 -38.22 -3.69
C HIS A 22 43.18 -37.75 -5.08
N GLY A 23 41.98 -38.17 -5.47
CA GLY A 23 41.26 -37.61 -6.60
C GLY A 23 40.62 -36.28 -6.22
N VAL A 24 40.92 -35.26 -7.00
CA VAL A 24 40.21 -33.96 -7.01
C VAL A 24 38.72 -34.22 -7.26
N PRO A 25 37.79 -33.68 -6.45
CA PRO A 25 36.36 -33.88 -6.70
C PRO A 25 35.96 -33.15 -7.98
N PRO A 26 35.07 -33.72 -8.81
CA PRO A 26 34.57 -33.03 -9.98
C PRO A 26 33.84 -31.76 -9.54
N THR A 27 34.21 -30.64 -10.14
CA THR A 27 33.46 -29.38 -10.06
C THR A 27 32.02 -29.65 -10.44
N ILE A 28 31.13 -29.55 -9.46
CA ILE A 28 29.69 -29.57 -9.65
C ILE A 28 29.35 -28.33 -10.46
N SER A 29 29.09 -28.51 -11.75
CA SER A 29 28.43 -27.49 -12.57
C SER A 29 27.13 -27.09 -11.84
N PRO A 30 26.81 -25.79 -11.74
CA PRO A 30 25.55 -25.39 -11.13
C PRO A 30 24.43 -26.05 -11.92
N VAL A 31 23.62 -26.85 -11.22
CA VAL A 31 22.37 -27.39 -11.77
C VAL A 31 21.58 -26.17 -12.20
N ALA A 32 21.43 -25.98 -13.52
CA ALA A 32 20.48 -25.05 -14.05
C ALA A 32 19.11 -25.52 -13.57
N LEU A 33 18.56 -24.85 -12.55
CA LEU A 33 17.15 -24.96 -12.20
C LEU A 33 16.38 -24.75 -13.50
N SER A 34 15.68 -25.78 -13.98
CA SER A 34 14.80 -25.64 -15.13
C SER A 34 13.65 -24.74 -14.69
N HIS A 35 13.78 -23.44 -14.93
CA HIS A 35 12.69 -22.50 -14.75
C HIS A 35 11.57 -22.98 -15.68
N GLY A 36 10.33 -23.04 -15.17
CA GLY A 36 9.19 -23.45 -15.99
C GLY A 36 9.15 -22.61 -17.28
N ARG A 37 8.62 -23.17 -18.37
CA ARG A 37 8.36 -22.34 -19.55
C ARG A 37 7.27 -21.32 -19.19
N ASP A 38 7.47 -20.08 -19.61
CA ASP A 38 6.43 -19.05 -19.51
C ASP A 38 5.15 -19.51 -20.21
N GLN A 39 4.03 -19.19 -19.59
CA GLN A 39 2.67 -19.51 -20.03
C GLN A 39 1.96 -18.18 -20.27
N PRO A 40 1.98 -17.64 -21.50
CA PRO A 40 1.20 -16.45 -21.83
C PRO A 40 -0.30 -16.75 -21.72
N PHE A 41 -1.08 -15.73 -21.38
CA PHE A 41 -2.54 -15.84 -21.34
C PHE A 41 -3.19 -14.63 -22.02
N PHE A 42 -4.18 -14.91 -22.85
CA PHE A 42 -5.08 -13.92 -23.43
C PHE A 42 -6.46 -14.10 -22.80
N ASP A 43 -6.94 -13.06 -22.14
CA ASP A 43 -8.27 -13.01 -21.54
C ASP A 43 -9.29 -12.40 -22.53
N PRO A 44 -10.23 -13.20 -23.08
CA PRO A 44 -11.24 -12.70 -24.00
C PRO A 44 -12.41 -12.01 -23.29
N VAL A 45 -12.50 -12.07 -21.95
CA VAL A 45 -13.62 -11.48 -21.20
C VAL A 45 -13.55 -9.96 -21.24
N ALA A 46 -14.69 -9.33 -21.53
CA ALA A 46 -14.86 -7.89 -21.42
C ALA A 46 -15.39 -7.55 -20.02
N TYR A 47 -14.66 -6.73 -19.27
CA TYR A 47 -15.03 -6.31 -17.91
C TYR A 47 -15.63 -4.91 -17.97
N GLY A 48 -16.93 -4.80 -17.72
CA GLY A 48 -17.59 -3.51 -17.52
C GLY A 48 -17.30 -2.97 -16.12
N ASN A 49 -17.10 -1.65 -16.02
CA ASN A 49 -16.81 -0.96 -14.77
C ASN A 49 -18.02 -0.19 -14.22
N GLY A 50 -19.18 -0.27 -14.89
CA GLY A 50 -20.42 0.34 -14.44
C GLY A 50 -21.06 -0.37 -13.26
N PRO A 51 -21.96 0.32 -12.51
CA PRO A 51 -22.59 -0.22 -11.30
C PRO A 51 -23.41 -1.48 -11.54
N ASP A 52 -24.02 -1.62 -12.72
CA ASP A 52 -24.88 -2.76 -13.07
C ASP A 52 -24.18 -3.83 -13.90
N ASP A 53 -22.88 -3.67 -14.16
CA ASP A 53 -22.10 -4.63 -14.93
C ASP A 53 -21.77 -5.88 -14.11
N SER A 54 -21.63 -6.99 -14.83
CA SER A 54 -21.14 -8.28 -14.32
C SER A 54 -20.68 -9.16 -15.48
N VAL A 55 -19.93 -10.22 -15.15
CA VAL A 55 -19.52 -11.27 -16.08
C VAL A 55 -20.23 -12.58 -15.75
N THR A 56 -20.33 -13.48 -16.71
CA THR A 56 -20.80 -14.87 -16.49
C THR A 56 -19.65 -15.87 -16.41
N ASP A 57 -18.46 -15.48 -16.85
CA ASP A 57 -17.28 -16.32 -16.79
C ASP A 57 -16.77 -16.46 -15.36
N THR A 58 -16.51 -17.70 -14.96
CA THR A 58 -15.98 -18.07 -13.64
C THR A 58 -14.66 -18.83 -13.77
N THR A 59 -13.99 -18.70 -14.91
CA THR A 59 -12.74 -19.39 -15.17
C THR A 59 -11.60 -18.69 -14.42
N GLU A 60 -10.90 -19.45 -13.57
CA GLU A 60 -9.64 -19.00 -12.98
C GLU A 60 -8.46 -19.35 -13.91
N ALA A 61 -8.04 -18.39 -14.73
CA ALA A 61 -6.88 -18.51 -15.60
C ALA A 61 -5.86 -17.40 -15.31
N ALA A 62 -4.60 -17.64 -15.66
CA ALA A 62 -3.51 -16.70 -15.44
C ALA A 62 -2.39 -16.88 -16.46
N ALA A 63 -1.70 -15.78 -16.75
CA ALA A 63 -0.36 -15.83 -17.32
C ALA A 63 0.63 -16.14 -16.19
N VAL A 64 1.61 -17.00 -16.48
CA VAL A 64 2.68 -17.37 -15.55
C VAL A 64 4.02 -17.13 -16.22
N THR A 65 4.88 -16.33 -15.61
CA THR A 65 6.20 -15.98 -16.16
C THR A 65 7.29 -16.12 -15.10
N HIS A 66 8.51 -16.48 -15.51
CA HIS A 66 9.61 -16.76 -14.59
C HIS A 66 10.74 -15.76 -14.80
N HIS A 67 11.22 -15.18 -13.69
CA HIS A 67 12.12 -14.04 -13.70
C HIS A 67 13.18 -14.17 -12.61
N ALA A 68 14.10 -13.20 -12.55
CA ALA A 68 14.99 -13.03 -11.42
C ALA A 68 15.24 -11.54 -11.14
N VAL A 69 15.41 -11.19 -9.87
CA VAL A 69 15.76 -9.84 -9.40
C VAL A 69 16.94 -9.93 -8.43
N THR A 70 17.74 -8.87 -8.31
CA THR A 70 18.79 -8.79 -7.29
C THR A 70 18.43 -7.76 -6.23
N ILE A 71 18.30 -8.20 -4.98
CA ILE A 71 17.92 -7.36 -3.83
C ILE A 71 18.96 -7.58 -2.73
N GLY A 72 19.58 -6.50 -2.24
CA GLY A 72 20.61 -6.60 -1.20
C GLY A 72 21.79 -7.52 -1.57
N GLY A 73 22.14 -7.61 -2.86
CA GLY A 73 23.18 -8.52 -3.37
C GLY A 73 22.75 -9.99 -3.54
N ARG A 74 21.52 -10.34 -3.14
CA ARG A 74 20.95 -11.68 -3.31
C ARG A 74 20.15 -11.74 -4.61
N ARG A 75 20.52 -12.66 -5.51
CA ARG A 75 19.71 -13.00 -6.68
C ARG A 75 18.54 -13.88 -6.24
N ILE A 76 17.32 -13.48 -6.60
CA ILE A 76 16.07 -14.14 -6.24
C ILE A 76 15.39 -14.56 -7.54
N ALA A 77 15.25 -15.86 -7.75
CA ALA A 77 14.38 -16.39 -8.80
C ALA A 77 12.93 -16.32 -8.32
N TYR A 78 12.02 -15.89 -9.19
CA TYR A 78 10.62 -15.74 -8.84
C TYR A 78 9.67 -16.01 -10.00
N THR A 79 8.50 -16.49 -9.65
CA THR A 79 7.37 -16.68 -10.54
C THR A 79 6.41 -15.50 -10.39
N ALA A 80 6.04 -14.89 -11.51
CA ALA A 80 5.00 -13.88 -11.58
C ALA A 80 3.72 -14.46 -12.19
N THR A 81 2.60 -14.25 -11.51
CA THR A 81 1.28 -14.74 -11.91
C THR A 81 0.33 -13.56 -12.07
N ALA A 82 -0.23 -13.35 -13.25
CA ALA A 82 -1.24 -12.33 -13.50
C ALA A 82 -2.52 -13.02 -14.00
N GLY A 83 -3.64 -12.83 -13.31
CA GLY A 83 -4.88 -13.53 -13.65
C GLY A 83 -5.96 -13.35 -12.61
N HIS A 84 -6.90 -14.29 -12.56
CA HIS A 84 -8.10 -14.16 -11.73
C HIS A 84 -8.26 -15.27 -10.72
N LEU A 85 -8.85 -14.91 -9.57
CA LEU A 85 -9.52 -15.85 -8.68
C LEU A 85 -11.00 -15.53 -8.64
N VAL A 86 -11.81 -16.56 -8.44
CA VAL A 86 -13.25 -16.43 -8.28
C VAL A 86 -13.59 -16.62 -6.82
N THR A 87 -14.22 -15.60 -6.23
CA THR A 87 -14.78 -15.68 -4.88
C THR A 87 -16.14 -16.35 -4.93
N VAL A 88 -16.55 -16.88 -3.79
CA VAL A 88 -17.86 -17.49 -3.61
C VAL A 88 -18.58 -16.79 -2.48
N ASP A 89 -19.88 -16.58 -2.66
CA ASP A 89 -20.75 -16.10 -1.59
C ASP A 89 -20.83 -17.16 -0.49
N PRO A 90 -20.49 -16.84 0.77
CA PRO A 90 -20.42 -17.84 1.83
C PRO A 90 -21.78 -18.46 2.18
N SER A 91 -22.90 -17.78 1.87
CA SER A 91 -24.24 -18.25 2.21
C SER A 91 -24.80 -19.24 1.18
N SER A 92 -24.59 -18.96 -0.11
CA SER A 92 -25.13 -19.72 -1.24
C SER A 92 -24.10 -20.65 -1.88
N SER A 93 -22.81 -20.46 -1.58
CA SER A 93 -21.68 -21.14 -2.23
C SER A 93 -21.58 -20.92 -3.74
N LEU A 94 -22.32 -19.96 -4.30
CA LEU A 94 -22.25 -19.60 -5.72
C LEU A 94 -21.10 -18.62 -5.97
N PRO A 95 -20.43 -18.67 -7.13
CA PRO A 95 -19.52 -17.64 -7.58
C PRO A 95 -20.16 -16.24 -7.54
N ASP A 96 -19.47 -15.27 -6.97
CA ASP A 96 -20.04 -13.93 -6.76
C ASP A 96 -19.17 -12.79 -7.31
N ALA A 97 -17.84 -12.96 -7.37
CA ALA A 97 -16.93 -12.03 -8.05
C ALA A 97 -15.73 -12.74 -8.68
N LYS A 98 -15.24 -12.16 -9.78
CA LYS A 98 -14.01 -12.55 -10.46
C LYS A 98 -13.00 -11.42 -10.27
N ILE A 99 -11.97 -11.67 -9.47
CA ILE A 99 -11.03 -10.64 -9.00
C ILE A 99 -9.67 -10.86 -9.65
N PHE A 100 -9.20 -9.84 -10.37
CA PHE A 100 -7.90 -9.79 -10.98
C PHE A 100 -6.80 -9.45 -9.97
N TYR A 101 -5.69 -10.15 -10.06
CA TYR A 101 -4.52 -9.93 -9.23
C TYR A 101 -3.23 -10.16 -10.01
N VAL A 102 -2.16 -9.57 -9.48
CA VAL A 102 -0.79 -9.91 -9.89
C VAL A 102 -0.03 -10.35 -8.64
N ALA A 103 0.62 -11.51 -8.70
CA ALA A 103 1.42 -12.05 -7.62
C ALA A 103 2.87 -12.27 -8.04
N PHE A 104 3.80 -12.09 -7.10
CA PHE A 104 5.22 -12.41 -7.24
C PHE A 104 5.63 -13.32 -6.10
N THR A 105 6.09 -14.52 -6.44
CA THR A 105 6.41 -15.58 -5.48
C THR A 105 7.86 -15.99 -5.64
N GLU A 106 8.63 -15.96 -4.55
CA GLU A 106 10.01 -16.46 -4.56
C GLU A 106 10.02 -17.99 -4.76
N ASP A 107 10.81 -18.47 -5.71
CA ASP A 107 10.83 -19.89 -6.06
C ASP A 107 11.54 -20.73 -4.99
N GLY A 108 11.06 -21.96 -4.77
CA GLY A 108 11.73 -22.96 -3.94
C GLY A 108 11.69 -22.73 -2.42
N GLN A 109 10.84 -21.82 -1.94
CA GLN A 109 10.70 -21.54 -0.50
C GLN A 109 9.71 -22.49 0.20
N LYS A 110 9.89 -22.64 1.52
CA LYS A 110 8.94 -23.35 2.37
C LYS A 110 7.79 -22.42 2.77
N GLU A 111 6.57 -22.85 2.50
CA GLU A 111 5.36 -22.03 2.65
C GLU A 111 5.13 -21.57 4.10
N GLU A 112 5.43 -22.40 5.09
CA GLU A 112 5.17 -22.10 6.52
C GLU A 112 6.12 -21.03 7.08
N ALA A 113 7.28 -20.85 6.46
CA ALA A 113 8.28 -19.87 6.88
C ALA A 113 8.23 -18.58 6.04
N ARG A 114 7.48 -18.58 4.93
CA ARG A 114 7.49 -17.51 3.93
C ARG A 114 6.25 -16.62 4.08
N PRO A 115 6.42 -15.35 4.50
CA PRO A 115 5.34 -14.37 4.49
C PRO A 115 4.63 -14.22 3.14
N VAL A 116 3.35 -13.84 3.21
CA VAL A 116 2.58 -13.31 2.09
C VAL A 116 1.99 -11.95 2.48
N THR A 117 2.15 -10.96 1.61
CA THR A 117 1.61 -9.61 1.79
C THR A 117 0.60 -9.30 0.69
N PHE A 118 -0.60 -8.89 1.11
CA PHE A 118 -1.66 -8.46 0.22
C PHE A 118 -1.68 -6.93 0.12
N PHE A 119 -1.54 -6.42 -1.10
CA PHE A 119 -1.47 -5.00 -1.43
C PHE A 119 -2.72 -4.56 -2.17
N TYR A 120 -3.20 -3.36 -1.84
CA TYR A 120 -4.27 -2.70 -2.58
C TYR A 120 -4.18 -1.18 -2.38
N ASN A 121 -4.48 -0.44 -3.44
CA ASN A 121 -4.67 1.01 -3.34
C ASN A 121 -6.03 1.35 -2.73
N GLY A 122 -6.25 2.64 -2.51
CA GLY A 122 -7.50 3.20 -2.04
C GLY A 122 -8.40 3.71 -3.15
N GLY A 123 -8.79 4.98 -3.06
CA GLY A 123 -10.13 5.43 -3.45
C GLY A 123 -11.20 4.67 -2.64
N PRO A 124 -12.49 4.95 -2.81
CA PRO A 124 -13.18 3.81 -3.40
C PRO A 124 -13.02 3.85 -4.91
N GLY A 125 -12.58 2.74 -5.50
CA GLY A 125 -12.48 2.59 -6.96
C GLY A 125 -11.08 2.60 -7.57
N SER A 126 -9.97 2.59 -6.81
CA SER A 126 -8.64 2.39 -7.41
C SER A 126 -8.27 0.92 -7.54
N SER A 127 -7.72 0.57 -8.70
CA SER A 127 -6.94 -0.65 -8.92
C SER A 127 -5.62 -0.60 -8.12
N ALA A 128 -4.94 -1.73 -7.95
CA ALA A 128 -3.65 -1.79 -7.24
C ALA A 128 -2.45 -1.29 -8.09
N VAL A 129 -2.70 -0.59 -9.20
CA VAL A 129 -1.67 -0.20 -10.17
C VAL A 129 -0.58 0.68 -9.57
N PHE A 130 -0.92 1.62 -8.68
CA PHE A 130 0.06 2.54 -8.11
C PHE A 130 1.00 1.83 -7.15
N VAL A 131 0.49 1.02 -6.22
CA VAL A 131 1.36 0.24 -5.35
C VAL A 131 2.12 -0.83 -6.14
N LEU A 132 1.54 -1.45 -7.17
CA LEU A 132 2.24 -2.45 -7.98
C LEU A 132 3.42 -1.85 -8.74
N LEU A 133 3.22 -0.74 -9.45
CA LEU A 133 4.23 -0.18 -10.33
C LEU A 133 5.15 0.83 -9.62
N GLY A 134 4.73 1.43 -8.52
CA GLY A 134 5.50 2.46 -7.80
C GLY A 134 6.27 1.95 -6.58
N SER A 135 5.76 0.91 -5.89
CA SER A 135 6.23 0.56 -4.55
C SER A 135 7.27 -0.58 -4.51
N PHE A 136 6.84 -1.80 -4.19
CA PHE A 136 7.69 -2.89 -3.72
C PHE A 136 7.66 -4.15 -4.59
N ALA A 137 6.96 -4.12 -5.73
CA ALA A 137 7.06 -5.18 -6.73
C ALA A 137 8.50 -5.29 -7.28
N PRO A 138 8.91 -6.42 -7.88
CA PRO A 138 10.28 -6.62 -8.36
C PRO A 138 10.73 -5.63 -9.45
N ARG A 139 9.77 -5.07 -10.18
CA ARG A 139 9.96 -4.03 -11.18
C ARG A 139 9.15 -2.81 -10.79
N ARG A 140 9.67 -1.61 -11.05
CA ARG A 140 8.96 -0.36 -10.81
C ARG A 140 9.15 0.65 -11.93
N ILE A 141 8.25 1.61 -12.02
CA ILE A 141 8.41 2.76 -12.92
C ILE A 141 9.56 3.65 -12.47
N LYS A 142 10.19 4.29 -13.46
CA LYS A 142 11.10 5.40 -13.24
C LYS A 142 10.34 6.72 -13.40
N ALA A 143 9.99 7.35 -12.28
CA ALA A 143 9.32 8.65 -12.25
C ALA A 143 10.31 9.79 -12.00
N SER A 144 9.93 11.02 -12.36
CA SER A 144 10.75 12.23 -12.16
C SER A 144 10.39 13.01 -10.88
N MET A 145 9.62 12.40 -9.97
CA MET A 145 9.10 13.05 -8.76
C MET A 145 10.19 13.73 -7.92
N PRO A 146 9.94 14.94 -7.39
CA PRO A 146 8.69 15.73 -7.44
C PRO A 146 8.49 16.54 -8.74
N GLY A 147 9.26 16.28 -9.80
CA GLY A 147 9.05 16.86 -11.12
C GLY A 147 8.07 16.07 -11.99
N PHE A 148 7.57 16.73 -13.03
CA PHE A 148 6.75 16.09 -14.07
C PHE A 148 7.55 15.00 -14.81
N THR A 149 6.98 13.79 -14.91
CA THR A 149 7.58 12.73 -15.72
C THR A 149 7.29 13.01 -17.20
N PRO A 150 8.30 13.33 -18.03
CA PRO A 150 8.07 13.75 -19.41
C PRO A 150 7.43 12.63 -20.24
N PRO A 151 6.77 12.96 -21.37
CA PRO A 151 6.17 11.95 -22.24
C PRO A 151 7.17 10.90 -22.73
N ALA A 152 6.64 9.76 -23.21
CA ALA A 152 7.36 8.59 -23.65
C ALA A 152 8.61 8.89 -24.54
N PRO A 153 9.65 8.03 -24.51
CA PRO A 153 9.66 6.65 -23.99
C PRO A 153 9.82 6.54 -22.46
N PHE A 154 8.90 5.83 -21.82
CA PHE A 154 8.94 5.51 -20.40
C PHE A 154 9.79 4.26 -20.12
N GLN A 155 10.18 4.07 -18.85
CA GLN A 155 11.04 2.95 -18.44
C GLN A 155 10.53 2.27 -17.16
N MET A 156 10.63 0.93 -17.16
CA MET A 156 10.56 0.08 -15.97
C MET A 156 11.97 -0.36 -15.59
N GLU A 157 12.33 -0.23 -14.32
CA GLU A 157 13.63 -0.65 -13.79
C GLU A 157 13.48 -1.76 -12.73
N ASP A 158 14.58 -2.48 -12.48
CA ASP A 158 14.65 -3.40 -11.35
C ASP A 158 14.49 -2.62 -10.05
N ASN A 159 13.74 -3.17 -9.11
CA ASN A 159 13.47 -2.52 -7.85
C ASN A 159 14.39 -3.06 -6.74
N PRO A 160 15.50 -2.36 -6.41
CA PRO A 160 16.37 -2.78 -5.31
C PRO A 160 15.68 -2.70 -3.94
N ASP A 161 14.57 -1.97 -3.86
CA ASP A 161 13.74 -1.82 -2.66
C ASP A 161 12.57 -2.81 -2.66
N SER A 162 12.50 -3.80 -3.56
CA SER A 162 11.38 -4.75 -3.60
C SER A 162 11.23 -5.53 -2.29
N LEU A 163 9.99 -5.81 -1.86
CA LEU A 163 9.66 -6.63 -0.70
C LEU A 163 9.82 -8.13 -0.91
N LEU A 164 10.16 -8.55 -2.14
CA LEU A 164 10.26 -9.95 -2.49
C LEU A 164 11.38 -10.69 -1.73
N ASP A 165 12.37 -10.00 -1.19
CA ASP A 165 13.38 -10.64 -0.33
C ASP A 165 12.86 -10.99 1.09
N ARG A 166 11.62 -10.62 1.44
CA ARG A 166 10.98 -10.88 2.73
C ARG A 166 9.60 -11.53 2.63
N SER A 167 8.80 -11.20 1.61
CA SER A 167 7.43 -11.69 1.47
C SER A 167 7.05 -11.92 0.02
N ASP A 168 6.18 -12.90 -0.22
CA ASP A 168 5.52 -13.00 -1.52
C ASP A 168 4.45 -11.92 -1.62
N LEU A 169 4.30 -11.33 -2.79
CA LEU A 169 3.57 -10.07 -2.96
C LEU A 169 2.33 -10.34 -3.80
N VAL A 170 1.16 -9.94 -3.32
CA VAL A 170 -0.13 -10.15 -4.01
C VAL A 170 -0.87 -8.83 -4.13
N PHE A 171 -0.99 -8.31 -5.34
CA PHE A 171 -1.64 -7.03 -5.64
C PHE A 171 -3.06 -7.29 -6.12
N ILE A 172 -4.05 -6.87 -5.33
CA ILE A 172 -5.47 -7.19 -5.52
C ILE A 172 -6.20 -6.00 -6.12
N ASN A 173 -6.96 -6.21 -7.19
CA ASN A 173 -7.80 -5.18 -7.80
C ASN A 173 -9.26 -5.40 -7.36
N PRO A 174 -9.86 -4.55 -6.51
CA PRO A 174 -11.24 -4.71 -6.06
C PRO A 174 -12.26 -4.75 -7.21
N VAL A 175 -13.46 -5.26 -6.93
CA VAL A 175 -14.55 -5.40 -7.93
C VAL A 175 -14.89 -4.04 -8.58
N GLY A 176 -14.93 -4.01 -9.92
CA GLY A 176 -15.14 -2.79 -10.69
C GLY A 176 -13.85 -2.02 -11.02
N THR A 177 -12.68 -2.54 -10.64
CA THR A 177 -11.36 -1.97 -10.96
C THR A 177 -10.49 -2.97 -11.72
N GLY A 178 -9.50 -2.47 -12.44
CA GLY A 178 -8.60 -3.26 -13.27
C GLY A 178 -9.35 -4.15 -14.26
N TYR A 179 -9.24 -5.46 -14.06
CA TYR A 179 -9.99 -6.49 -14.80
C TYR A 179 -10.88 -7.33 -13.87
N SER A 180 -11.40 -6.70 -12.80
CA SER A 180 -12.26 -7.35 -11.80
C SER A 180 -13.71 -6.95 -11.98
N ALA A 181 -14.62 -7.92 -11.90
CA ALA A 181 -16.05 -7.67 -11.97
C ALA A 181 -16.83 -8.65 -11.09
N ALA A 182 -18.07 -8.28 -10.76
CA ALA A 182 -19.04 -9.18 -10.18
C ALA A 182 -19.37 -10.34 -11.14
N VAL A 183 -19.76 -11.48 -10.59
CA VAL A 183 -20.29 -12.62 -11.36
C VAL A 183 -21.82 -12.62 -11.27
N ALA A 184 -22.48 -12.69 -12.43
CA ALA A 184 -23.93 -12.72 -12.51
C ALA A 184 -24.53 -13.88 -11.67
N PRO A 185 -25.63 -13.65 -10.93
CA PRO A 185 -26.53 -12.50 -11.02
C PRO A 185 -26.13 -11.28 -10.17
N ARG A 186 -24.98 -11.32 -9.48
CA ARG A 186 -24.45 -10.15 -8.76
C ARG A 186 -24.02 -9.08 -9.75
N LYS A 187 -23.96 -7.85 -9.28
CA LYS A 187 -23.54 -6.67 -10.03
C LYS A 187 -22.39 -5.98 -9.31
N ASN A 188 -21.57 -5.22 -10.02
CA ASN A 188 -20.44 -4.50 -9.41
C ASN A 188 -20.86 -3.69 -8.17
N ARG A 189 -21.99 -2.97 -8.22
CA ARG A 189 -22.51 -2.20 -7.08
C ARG A 189 -22.78 -3.01 -5.81
N ASP A 190 -23.01 -4.32 -5.94
CA ASP A 190 -23.23 -5.21 -4.79
C ASP A 190 -21.96 -5.38 -3.93
N PHE A 191 -20.80 -4.95 -4.46
CA PHE A 191 -19.49 -4.99 -3.83
C PHE A 191 -18.96 -3.59 -3.48
N TRP A 192 -19.72 -2.53 -3.75
CA TRP A 192 -19.29 -1.14 -3.57
C TRP A 192 -19.82 -0.56 -2.26
N GLY A 193 -19.04 -0.80 -1.21
CA GLY A 193 -19.30 -0.24 0.12
C GLY A 193 -18.28 -0.75 1.12
N VAL A 194 -18.20 -0.13 2.30
CA VAL A 194 -17.17 -0.45 3.32
C VAL A 194 -17.18 -1.93 3.69
N ASP A 195 -18.36 -2.46 4.01
CA ASP A 195 -18.51 -3.85 4.42
C ASP A 195 -18.49 -4.82 3.23
N GLN A 196 -19.10 -4.44 2.11
CA GLN A 196 -19.22 -5.25 0.90
C GLN A 196 -17.84 -5.51 0.29
N ASP A 197 -17.02 -4.47 0.18
CA ASP A 197 -15.65 -4.52 -0.33
C ASP A 197 -14.76 -5.38 0.59
N ALA A 198 -14.76 -5.12 1.90
CA ALA A 198 -13.97 -5.89 2.85
C ALA A 198 -14.36 -7.38 2.86
N ASN A 199 -15.65 -7.69 2.73
CA ASN A 199 -16.12 -9.08 2.61
C ASN A 199 -15.61 -9.75 1.33
N SER A 200 -15.62 -9.06 0.19
CA SER A 200 -15.11 -9.61 -1.08
C SER A 200 -13.61 -9.90 -1.03
N LEU A 201 -12.83 -8.97 -0.46
CA LEU A 201 -11.38 -9.14 -0.29
C LEU A 201 -11.04 -10.23 0.74
N LYS A 202 -11.86 -10.38 1.79
CA LYS A 202 -11.75 -11.53 2.71
C LYS A 202 -11.90 -12.86 1.98
N GLN A 203 -12.93 -13.00 1.12
CA GLN A 203 -13.12 -14.21 0.32
C GLN A 203 -11.97 -14.43 -0.67
N PHE A 204 -11.49 -13.36 -1.32
CA PHE A 204 -10.33 -13.43 -2.20
C PHE A 204 -9.10 -13.95 -1.46
N ILE A 205 -8.78 -13.39 -0.29
CA ILE A 205 -7.62 -13.80 0.51
C ILE A 205 -7.76 -15.28 0.89
N LYS A 206 -8.90 -15.72 1.42
CA LYS A 206 -9.13 -17.14 1.76
C LYS A 206 -8.99 -18.08 0.55
N ARG A 207 -9.50 -17.66 -0.62
CA ARG A 207 -9.33 -18.39 -1.88
C ARG A 207 -7.86 -18.46 -2.31
N TYR A 208 -7.13 -17.35 -2.23
CA TYR A 208 -5.70 -17.27 -2.54
C TYR A 208 -4.89 -18.20 -1.62
N LEU A 209 -5.15 -18.16 -0.31
CA LEU A 209 -4.48 -19.01 0.67
C LEU A 209 -4.72 -20.50 0.38
N THR A 210 -5.95 -20.87 -0.01
CA THR A 210 -6.29 -22.25 -0.37
C THR A 210 -5.60 -22.69 -1.65
N LYS A 211 -5.69 -21.89 -2.72
CA LYS A 211 -5.14 -22.24 -4.04
C LYS A 211 -3.62 -22.39 -4.02
N ASN A 212 -2.94 -21.62 -3.16
CA ASN A 212 -1.49 -21.57 -3.10
C ASN A 212 -0.91 -22.25 -1.84
N ASN A 213 -1.72 -22.99 -1.08
CA ASN A 213 -1.32 -23.67 0.17
C ASN A 213 -0.66 -22.75 1.23
N ARG A 214 -1.12 -21.50 1.36
CA ARG A 214 -0.53 -20.47 2.23
C ARG A 214 -1.22 -20.26 3.56
N TRP A 215 -2.15 -21.14 3.93
CA TRP A 215 -2.92 -21.01 5.18
C TRP A 215 -2.05 -20.85 6.43
N ASN A 216 -0.89 -21.54 6.48
CA ASN A 216 0.03 -21.48 7.61
C ASN A 216 1.17 -20.46 7.46
N SER A 217 1.19 -19.67 6.38
CA SER A 217 2.17 -18.59 6.20
C SER A 217 1.88 -17.41 7.14
N PRO A 218 2.90 -16.63 7.55
CA PRO A 218 2.69 -15.30 8.10
C PRO A 218 2.00 -14.38 7.09
N LYS A 219 1.04 -13.56 7.53
CA LYS A 219 0.16 -12.78 6.63
C LYS A 219 0.20 -11.30 6.97
N TYR A 220 0.27 -10.47 5.94
CA TYR A 220 0.29 -9.02 6.08
C TYR A 220 -0.68 -8.36 5.12
N LEU A 221 -1.24 -7.23 5.56
CA LEU A 221 -1.98 -6.31 4.70
C LEU A 221 -1.15 -5.05 4.48
N PHE A 222 -1.23 -4.49 3.27
CA PHE A 222 -0.70 -3.19 2.92
C PHE A 222 -1.77 -2.41 2.16
N GLY A 223 -2.36 -1.42 2.82
CA GLY A 223 -3.35 -0.53 2.23
C GLY A 223 -2.81 0.89 2.10
N GLU A 224 -3.10 1.55 0.98
CA GLU A 224 -2.83 2.98 0.76
C GLU A 224 -4.14 3.77 0.71
N SER A 225 -4.17 5.00 1.25
CA SER A 225 -5.33 5.91 1.15
C SER A 225 -6.58 5.31 1.81
N TYR A 226 -7.77 5.33 1.19
CA TYR A 226 -8.92 4.55 1.70
C TYR A 226 -8.63 3.05 1.91
N GLY A 227 -7.60 2.50 1.24
CA GLY A 227 -7.06 1.18 1.55
C GLY A 227 -6.70 1.02 3.03
N THR A 228 -6.39 2.10 3.76
CA THR A 228 -6.19 2.06 5.21
C THR A 228 -7.48 1.81 5.98
N ALA A 229 -8.57 2.51 5.65
CA ALA A 229 -9.88 2.27 6.25
C ALA A 229 -10.35 0.83 5.97
N ARG A 230 -10.24 0.40 4.71
CA ARG A 230 -10.46 -0.99 4.29
C ARG A 230 -9.62 -1.98 5.11
N SER A 231 -8.33 -1.69 5.33
CA SER A 231 -7.44 -2.61 6.06
C SER A 231 -7.86 -2.83 7.50
N CYS A 232 -8.38 -1.80 8.18
CA CYS A 232 -8.88 -1.92 9.55
C CYS A 232 -10.08 -2.88 9.62
N VAL A 233 -11.08 -2.65 8.76
CA VAL A 233 -12.30 -3.47 8.67
C VAL A 233 -11.96 -4.89 8.21
N LEU A 234 -11.15 -5.04 7.16
CA LEU A 234 -10.73 -6.33 6.62
C LEU A 234 -9.94 -7.15 7.64
N ALA A 235 -9.04 -6.53 8.41
CA ALA A 235 -8.28 -7.21 9.45
C ALA A 235 -9.20 -7.82 10.51
N TYR A 236 -10.19 -7.06 11.00
CA TYR A 236 -11.18 -7.58 11.94
C TYR A 236 -11.99 -8.72 11.34
N LYS A 237 -12.52 -8.55 10.12
CA LYS A 237 -13.33 -9.59 9.46
C LYS A 237 -12.54 -10.85 9.13
N LEU A 238 -11.25 -10.75 8.84
CA LEU A 238 -10.36 -11.90 8.64
C LEU A 238 -10.16 -12.66 9.95
N HIS A 239 -9.94 -11.95 11.06
CA HIS A 239 -9.82 -12.55 12.39
C HIS A 239 -11.08 -13.35 12.77
N GLU A 240 -12.27 -12.77 12.55
CA GLU A 240 -13.56 -13.45 12.79
C GLU A 240 -13.73 -14.74 11.95
N ASP A 241 -13.12 -14.77 10.77
CA ASP A 241 -13.11 -15.95 9.87
C ASP A 241 -11.95 -16.92 10.15
N GLY A 242 -11.19 -16.72 11.24
CA GLY A 242 -10.06 -17.55 11.65
C GLY A 242 -8.77 -17.33 10.86
N VAL A 243 -8.62 -16.19 10.18
CA VAL A 243 -7.41 -15.79 9.46
C VAL A 243 -6.69 -14.69 10.23
N ASP A 244 -5.79 -15.09 11.12
CA ASP A 244 -4.96 -14.14 11.85
C ASP A 244 -3.88 -13.50 10.98
N LEU A 245 -3.67 -12.21 11.21
CA LEU A 245 -2.63 -11.39 10.58
C LEU A 245 -1.44 -11.20 11.52
N ASN A 246 -0.24 -11.12 10.95
CA ASN A 246 0.97 -10.77 11.68
C ASN A 246 1.20 -9.25 11.69
N GLY A 247 0.82 -8.58 10.60
CA GLY A 247 0.87 -7.12 10.59
C GLY A 247 0.03 -6.44 9.53
N VAL A 248 -0.24 -5.16 9.76
CA VAL A 248 -0.99 -4.27 8.86
C VAL A 248 -0.17 -3.01 8.63
N THR A 249 0.00 -2.63 7.36
CA THR A 249 0.57 -1.33 6.98
C THR A 249 -0.53 -0.42 6.46
N LEU A 250 -0.59 0.79 7.02
CA LEU A 250 -1.50 1.86 6.65
C LEU A 250 -0.66 3.00 6.05
N GLN A 251 -0.57 3.09 4.72
CA GLN A 251 0.13 4.20 4.06
C GLN A 251 -0.85 5.33 3.76
N SER A 252 -0.57 6.54 4.25
CA SER A 252 -1.33 7.76 3.94
C SER A 252 -2.80 7.60 4.30
N SER A 253 -3.06 7.61 5.62
CA SER A 253 -4.28 7.02 6.16
C SER A 253 -5.43 8.01 6.28
N ILE A 254 -6.63 7.55 5.92
CA ILE A 254 -7.89 8.13 6.39
C ILE A 254 -8.62 7.08 7.21
N LEU A 255 -8.89 7.39 8.48
CA LEU A 255 -9.48 6.46 9.45
C LEU A 255 -10.75 7.01 10.10
N ASP A 256 -10.88 8.33 10.18
CA ASP A 256 -12.06 9.06 10.61
C ASP A 256 -12.49 10.11 9.58
N TYR A 257 -13.55 9.82 8.83
CA TYR A 257 -14.05 10.73 7.79
C TYR A 257 -14.65 12.02 8.35
N ARG A 258 -15.00 12.08 9.64
CA ARG A 258 -15.42 13.34 10.30
C ARG A 258 -14.30 14.37 10.31
N GLN A 259 -13.06 13.91 10.26
CA GLN A 259 -11.87 14.74 10.42
C GLN A 259 -11.16 15.03 9.09
N ALA A 260 -11.74 14.61 7.95
CA ALA A 260 -11.13 14.75 6.62
C ALA A 260 -10.76 16.21 6.26
N SER A 261 -11.50 17.18 6.80
CA SER A 261 -11.25 18.62 6.61
C SER A 261 -10.91 19.32 7.93
N ASN A 262 -10.28 18.63 8.88
CA ASN A 262 -9.90 19.23 10.16
C ASN A 262 -8.69 20.17 9.99
N PRO A 263 -8.85 21.49 10.19
CA PRO A 263 -7.75 22.44 10.04
C PRO A 263 -6.57 22.14 10.96
N VAL A 264 -6.82 21.62 12.17
CA VAL A 264 -5.76 21.28 13.14
C VAL A 264 -4.86 20.17 12.60
N GLY A 265 -5.45 19.15 11.98
CA GLY A 265 -4.71 18.04 11.37
C GLY A 265 -3.96 18.44 10.10
N ALA A 266 -4.51 19.38 9.32
CA ALA A 266 -3.92 19.84 8.06
C ALA A 266 -2.73 20.81 8.24
N LEU A 267 -2.71 21.58 9.33
CA LEU A 267 -1.74 22.66 9.52
C LEU A 267 -0.26 22.21 9.44
N PRO A 268 0.18 21.09 10.07
CA PRO A 268 1.56 20.65 9.94
C PRO A 268 1.98 20.30 8.50
N THR A 269 1.09 19.72 7.69
CA THR A 269 1.35 19.51 6.25
C THR A 269 1.47 20.84 5.52
N ALA A 270 0.54 21.79 5.75
CA ALA A 270 0.61 23.13 5.14
C ALA A 270 1.93 23.85 5.45
N ALA A 271 2.42 23.72 6.69
CA ALA A 271 3.70 24.27 7.09
C ALA A 271 4.88 23.55 6.42
N ALA A 272 4.82 22.22 6.24
CA ALA A 272 5.82 21.47 5.48
C ALA A 272 5.91 21.96 4.02
N ASP A 273 4.76 22.18 3.37
CA ASP A 273 4.70 22.72 2.00
C ASP A 273 5.32 24.12 1.93
N ALA A 274 4.95 25.01 2.86
CA ALA A 274 5.52 26.35 2.96
C ALA A 274 7.03 26.33 3.23
N TRP A 275 7.51 25.37 4.04
CA TRP A 275 8.93 25.14 4.29
C TRP A 275 9.67 24.73 3.01
N TYR A 276 9.15 23.76 2.26
CA TYR A 276 9.76 23.27 1.02
C TYR A 276 9.86 24.38 -0.03
N HIS A 277 8.82 25.20 -0.16
CA HIS A 277 8.78 26.30 -1.13
C HIS A 277 9.44 27.60 -0.67
N GLN A 278 10.08 27.62 0.50
CA GLN A 278 10.73 28.80 1.08
C GLN A 278 9.75 29.99 1.24
N ARG A 279 8.54 29.69 1.71
CA ARG A 279 7.45 30.66 1.90
C ARG A 279 7.14 30.98 3.36
N LEU A 280 7.82 30.34 4.32
CA LEU A 280 7.68 30.65 5.74
C LEU A 280 7.96 32.14 6.02
N GLY A 281 7.20 32.72 6.95
CA GLY A 281 7.50 34.02 7.57
C GLY A 281 8.46 33.92 8.76
N VAL A 282 8.84 32.71 9.16
CA VAL A 282 9.80 32.45 10.26
C VAL A 282 11.23 32.79 9.83
N SER A 283 11.96 33.53 10.67
CA SER A 283 13.37 33.91 10.44
C SER A 283 14.24 33.67 11.69
N PRO A 284 15.36 32.93 11.60
CA PRO A 284 15.82 32.20 10.41
C PRO A 284 14.90 31.02 10.07
N ALA A 285 14.90 30.60 8.80
CA ALA A 285 14.13 29.42 8.37
C ALA A 285 14.64 28.16 9.10
N PRO A 286 13.75 27.30 9.63
CA PRO A 286 14.13 26.02 10.22
C PRO A 286 14.90 25.13 9.24
N THR A 287 15.91 24.40 9.71
CA THR A 287 16.71 23.49 8.86
C THR A 287 16.32 22.02 8.98
N ASP A 288 15.59 21.66 10.03
CA ASP A 288 15.09 20.31 10.28
C ASP A 288 13.57 20.30 10.13
N LEU A 289 13.09 19.66 9.07
CA LEU A 289 11.66 19.56 8.77
C LEU A 289 10.90 18.81 9.87
N GLY A 290 11.46 17.72 10.40
CA GLY A 290 10.79 16.90 11.40
C GLY A 290 10.57 17.65 12.71
N ALA A 291 11.61 18.33 13.20
CA ALA A 291 11.51 19.18 14.38
C ALA A 291 10.54 20.35 14.17
N PHE A 292 10.56 20.96 12.98
CA PHE A 292 9.66 22.06 12.64
C PHE A 292 8.18 21.63 12.62
N VAL A 293 7.84 20.54 11.95
CA VAL A 293 6.43 20.12 11.87
C VAL A 293 5.90 19.60 13.22
N GLU A 294 6.75 19.09 14.10
CA GLU A 294 6.39 18.75 15.49
C GLU A 294 6.07 20.02 16.31
N GLU A 295 6.86 21.10 16.14
CA GLU A 295 6.57 22.40 16.74
C GLU A 295 5.22 22.94 16.24
N VAL A 296 4.97 22.85 14.94
CA VAL A 296 3.70 23.26 14.33
C VAL A 296 2.54 22.39 14.82
N ALA A 297 2.74 21.08 14.98
CA ALA A 297 1.75 20.17 15.54
C ALA A 297 1.38 20.53 16.99
N GLN A 298 2.37 20.93 17.81
CA GLN A 298 2.14 21.44 19.15
C GLN A 298 1.31 22.73 19.12
N PHE A 299 1.66 23.69 18.25
CA PHE A 299 0.89 24.92 18.06
C PHE A 299 -0.55 24.63 17.57
N ALA A 300 -0.69 23.68 16.64
CA ALA A 300 -1.97 23.28 16.07
C ALA A 300 -2.94 22.78 17.16
N ARG A 301 -2.46 21.92 18.08
CA ARG A 301 -3.28 21.34 19.15
C ARG A 301 -3.53 22.25 20.35
N THR A 302 -2.84 23.39 20.45
CA THR A 302 -3.03 24.38 21.52
C THR A 302 -3.57 25.70 21.00
N ASP A 303 -2.69 26.62 20.64
CA ASP A 303 -3.00 28.02 20.39
C ASP A 303 -3.93 28.17 19.18
N TYR A 304 -3.67 27.40 18.13
CA TYR A 304 -4.48 27.43 16.91
C TYR A 304 -5.90 26.90 17.14
N LEU A 305 -6.03 25.76 17.82
CA LEU A 305 -7.33 25.21 18.21
C LEU A 305 -8.12 26.20 19.07
N ASP A 306 -7.46 26.87 20.01
CA ASP A 306 -8.10 27.90 20.84
C ASP A 306 -8.48 29.15 20.04
N ALA A 307 -7.71 29.53 19.01
CA ALA A 307 -8.08 30.61 18.11
C ALA A 307 -9.30 30.27 17.24
N LEU A 308 -9.39 29.04 16.72
CA LEU A 308 -10.57 28.56 15.98
C LEU A 308 -11.84 28.65 16.85
N ARG A 309 -11.75 28.31 18.15
CA ARG A 309 -12.88 28.41 19.09
C ARG A 309 -13.31 29.85 19.42
N LYS A 310 -12.44 30.84 19.21
CA LYS A 310 -12.68 32.26 19.51
C LYS A 310 -13.13 33.08 18.30
N LEU A 311 -13.35 32.44 17.15
CA LEU A 311 -13.89 33.11 15.97
C LEU A 311 -15.23 33.82 16.28
N PRO A 312 -15.48 35.01 15.70
CA PRO A 312 -14.69 35.68 14.67
C PRO A 312 -13.57 36.61 15.21
N HIS A 313 -13.23 36.55 16.50
CA HIS A 313 -12.26 37.44 17.14
C HIS A 313 -11.07 36.67 17.75
N PRO A 314 -10.25 35.98 16.91
CA PRO A 314 -9.07 35.26 17.39
C PRO A 314 -8.00 36.24 17.90
N ASP A 315 -7.08 35.74 18.72
CA ASP A 315 -5.92 36.51 19.18
C ASP A 315 -5.02 36.88 17.97
N PRO A 316 -4.76 38.18 17.71
CA PRO A 316 -3.92 38.62 16.60
C PRO A 316 -2.51 38.01 16.60
N ALA A 317 -1.94 37.70 17.77
CA ALA A 317 -0.62 37.07 17.85
C ALA A 317 -0.64 35.63 17.31
N VAL A 318 -1.73 34.89 17.55
CA VAL A 318 -1.92 33.54 17.02
C VAL A 318 -2.13 33.59 15.51
N VAL A 319 -2.90 34.56 15.01
CA VAL A 319 -3.08 34.76 13.56
C VAL A 319 -1.76 35.09 12.87
N GLN A 320 -0.92 35.93 13.48
CA GLN A 320 0.41 36.23 12.96
C GLN A 320 1.30 34.98 12.95
N LYS A 321 1.31 34.20 14.01
CA LYS A 321 2.10 32.95 14.06
C LYS A 321 1.64 31.93 13.01
N LEU A 322 0.32 31.83 12.77
CA LEU A 322 -0.23 31.02 11.68
C LEU A 322 0.23 31.52 10.31
N ALA A 323 0.27 32.85 10.10
CA ALA A 323 0.82 33.44 8.89
C ALA A 323 2.30 33.10 8.70
N ASP A 324 3.09 33.17 9.77
CA ASP A 324 4.52 32.86 9.74
C ASP A 324 4.78 31.38 9.38
N TYR A 325 3.97 30.45 9.89
CA TYR A 325 4.10 29.02 9.58
C TYR A 325 3.57 28.62 8.20
N THR A 326 2.62 29.34 7.64
CA THR A 326 1.95 28.96 6.37
C THR A 326 2.38 29.80 5.18
N GLY A 327 2.98 30.97 5.40
CA GLY A 327 3.31 31.92 4.33
C GLY A 327 2.10 32.64 3.75
N ILE A 328 0.92 32.50 4.37
CA ILE A 328 -0.33 33.18 3.99
C ILE A 328 -0.52 34.41 4.86
N ASP A 329 -0.85 35.56 4.26
CA ASP A 329 -1.02 36.80 5.02
C ASP A 329 -2.24 36.75 5.96
N THR A 330 -2.19 37.54 7.03
CA THR A 330 -3.22 37.53 8.09
C THR A 330 -4.61 37.92 7.59
N ALA A 331 -4.72 38.81 6.59
CA ALA A 331 -6.02 39.21 6.04
C ALA A 331 -6.65 38.05 5.25
N THR A 332 -5.85 37.35 4.45
CA THR A 332 -6.29 36.13 3.75
C THR A 332 -6.70 35.04 4.75
N LEU A 333 -5.91 34.77 5.79
CA LEU A 333 -6.25 33.79 6.83
C LEU A 333 -7.56 34.14 7.55
N LEU A 334 -7.77 35.40 7.91
CA LEU A 334 -9.03 35.85 8.51
C LEU A 334 -10.22 35.67 7.57
N SER A 335 -10.04 35.89 6.26
CA SER A 335 -11.09 35.65 5.26
C SER A 335 -11.49 34.17 5.14
N TRP A 336 -10.59 33.27 5.53
CA TRP A 336 -10.85 31.82 5.59
C TRP A 336 -11.39 31.38 6.94
N SER A 337 -11.68 32.30 7.86
CA SER A 337 -11.99 31.99 9.26
C SER A 337 -10.89 31.12 9.90
N LEU A 338 -9.63 31.38 9.53
CA LEU A 338 -8.44 30.62 9.90
C LEU A 338 -8.42 29.15 9.47
N ASP A 339 -9.39 28.68 8.69
CA ASP A 339 -9.46 27.28 8.23
C ASP A 339 -8.47 27.03 7.09
N ILE A 340 -7.34 26.38 7.39
CA ILE A 340 -6.29 26.04 6.42
C ILE A 340 -6.71 24.88 5.50
N ALA A 341 -7.64 24.04 5.94
CA ALA A 341 -8.20 22.94 5.15
C ALA A 341 -9.36 23.40 4.25
N ARG A 342 -9.70 24.70 4.27
CA ARG A 342 -10.83 25.25 3.55
C ARG A 342 -10.69 25.06 2.04
N ALA A 343 -11.79 24.62 1.44
CA ALA A 343 -11.95 24.55 -0.01
C ALA A 343 -12.93 25.62 -0.54
N ASP A 344 -12.83 25.94 -1.83
CA ASP A 344 -13.84 26.71 -2.55
C ASP A 344 -15.09 25.86 -2.88
N ALA A 345 -16.10 26.48 -3.51
CA ALA A 345 -17.34 25.78 -3.88
C ALA A 345 -17.17 24.68 -4.95
N ARG A 346 -15.99 24.58 -5.57
CA ARG A 346 -15.63 23.54 -6.55
C ARG A 346 -14.78 22.44 -5.93
N GLY A 347 -14.45 22.55 -4.64
CA GLY A 347 -13.59 21.61 -3.92
C GLY A 347 -12.10 21.91 -4.01
N ASN A 348 -11.66 23.05 -4.57
CA ASN A 348 -10.24 23.37 -4.61
C ASN A 348 -9.75 23.87 -3.25
N SER A 349 -8.67 23.29 -2.74
CA SER A 349 -8.00 23.81 -1.54
C SER A 349 -7.57 25.27 -1.74
N LEU A 350 -7.98 26.14 -0.81
CA LEU A 350 -7.60 27.55 -0.84
C LEU A 350 -6.11 27.71 -0.53
N PHE A 351 -5.55 26.90 0.37
CA PHE A 351 -4.13 26.96 0.71
C PHE A 351 -3.25 26.62 -0.51
N LEU A 352 -3.50 25.47 -1.15
CA LEU A 352 -2.68 24.95 -2.24
C LEU A 352 -2.71 25.84 -3.49
N THR A 353 -3.82 26.54 -3.73
CA THR A 353 -3.98 27.50 -4.84
C THR A 353 -3.55 28.93 -4.49
N THR A 354 -3.14 29.20 -3.25
CA THR A 354 -2.76 30.54 -2.79
C THR A 354 -1.26 30.68 -2.54
N LEU A 355 -0.61 29.68 -1.94
CA LEU A 355 0.78 29.75 -1.49
C LEU A 355 1.76 30.28 -2.55
N LEU A 356 1.60 29.82 -3.79
CA LEU A 356 2.43 30.19 -4.95
C LEU A 356 1.67 30.95 -6.04
N ARG A 357 0.49 31.51 -5.73
CA ARG A 357 -0.35 32.23 -6.70
C ARG A 357 0.39 33.37 -7.39
N ALA A 358 1.26 34.09 -6.69
CA ALA A 358 2.06 35.17 -7.27
C ALA A 358 3.02 34.70 -8.39
N ARG A 359 3.36 33.41 -8.42
CA ARG A 359 4.15 32.77 -9.50
C ARG A 359 3.26 32.12 -10.58
N GLY A 360 1.94 32.20 -10.44
CA GLY A 360 0.99 31.53 -11.32
C GLY A 360 0.98 30.01 -11.17
N LEU A 361 1.31 29.50 -9.98
CA LEU A 361 1.40 28.07 -9.69
C LEU A 361 0.45 27.65 -8.56
N ALA A 362 -0.02 26.41 -8.63
CA ALA A 362 -0.68 25.68 -7.55
C ALA A 362 0.18 24.47 -7.12
N LEU A 363 -0.03 24.01 -5.89
CA LEU A 363 0.61 22.81 -5.34
C LEU A 363 -0.25 21.57 -5.61
N GLY A 364 0.40 20.40 -5.63
CA GLY A 364 -0.28 19.11 -5.63
C GLY A 364 -0.84 18.74 -4.25
N GLU A 365 -2.07 18.24 -4.20
CA GLU A 365 -2.71 17.69 -3.01
C GLU A 365 -2.03 16.40 -2.55
N TYR A 366 -1.64 15.54 -3.49
CA TYR A 366 -0.96 14.27 -3.18
C TYR A 366 0.52 14.46 -2.86
N ASP A 367 1.15 15.58 -3.23
CA ASP A 367 2.53 15.89 -2.87
C ASP A 367 2.77 17.39 -3.07
N GLY A 368 2.74 18.17 -1.99
CA GLY A 368 2.87 19.62 -2.04
C GLY A 368 4.20 20.12 -2.58
N ARG A 369 5.20 19.24 -2.79
CA ARG A 369 6.45 19.58 -3.51
C ARG A 369 6.23 19.77 -5.02
N VAL A 370 5.22 19.12 -5.58
CA VAL A 370 4.88 19.18 -7.01
C VAL A 370 4.06 20.44 -7.28
N THR A 371 4.33 21.10 -8.41
CA THR A 371 3.60 22.31 -8.81
C THR A 371 3.01 22.20 -10.21
N GLY A 372 1.83 22.77 -10.41
CA GLY A 372 1.18 22.92 -11.71
C GLY A 372 0.97 24.38 -12.07
N ILE A 373 0.80 24.66 -13.37
CA ILE A 373 0.45 26.02 -13.85
C ILE A 373 -1.01 26.29 -13.51
N GLU A 374 -1.27 27.36 -12.77
CA GLU A 374 -2.61 27.74 -12.27
C GLU A 374 -3.08 29.06 -12.89
N THR A 375 -2.75 29.28 -14.16
CA THR A 375 -3.13 30.49 -14.90
C THR A 375 -3.90 30.16 -16.16
N GLY A 376 -4.67 31.14 -16.66
CA GLY A 376 -5.43 30.98 -17.90
C GLY A 376 -6.52 29.92 -17.79
N ILE A 377 -6.52 28.94 -18.71
CA ILE A 377 -7.48 27.84 -18.72
C ILE A 377 -7.17 26.80 -17.64
N ALA A 378 -5.89 26.59 -17.30
CA ALA A 378 -5.47 25.55 -16.37
C ALA A 378 -6.11 25.73 -14.99
N GLY A 379 -6.06 26.94 -14.42
CA GLY A 379 -6.71 27.24 -13.14
C GLY A 379 -8.25 27.40 -13.20
N LYS A 380 -8.87 26.99 -14.30
CA LYS A 380 -10.33 26.93 -14.46
C LYS A 380 -10.83 25.52 -14.74
N ILE A 381 -9.94 24.56 -15.01
CA ILE A 381 -10.36 23.17 -15.17
C ILE A 381 -10.93 22.70 -13.83
N ASP A 382 -12.00 21.91 -13.89
CA ASP A 382 -12.59 21.33 -12.68
C ASP A 382 -11.60 20.32 -12.07
N PRO A 383 -11.28 20.42 -10.77
CA PRO A 383 -10.43 19.42 -10.11
C PRO A 383 -10.97 18.00 -10.30
N ASN A 384 -12.30 17.82 -10.38
CA ASN A 384 -12.96 16.54 -10.59
C ASN A 384 -12.94 16.07 -12.05
N SER A 385 -12.42 16.86 -13.01
CA SER A 385 -12.31 16.46 -14.43
C SER A 385 -11.08 15.58 -14.71
N GLY A 386 -10.81 14.58 -13.87
CA GLY A 386 -9.85 13.50 -14.20
C GLY A 386 -8.38 13.84 -13.99
N GLY A 387 -7.99 14.35 -12.82
CA GLY A 387 -6.59 14.39 -12.40
C GLY A 387 -5.85 15.70 -12.65
N ASN A 388 -6.54 16.84 -12.57
CA ASN A 388 -5.90 18.17 -12.66
C ASN A 388 -5.04 18.53 -11.44
N ASP A 389 -4.99 17.66 -10.43
CA ASP A 389 -3.98 17.71 -9.39
C ASP A 389 -2.57 17.64 -10.02
N PRO A 390 -1.66 18.58 -9.68
CA PRO A 390 -0.29 18.59 -10.18
C PRO A 390 0.48 17.27 -9.99
N THR A 391 0.30 16.59 -8.85
CA THR A 391 1.02 15.35 -8.54
C THR A 391 0.53 14.19 -9.39
N MET A 392 -0.79 14.02 -9.52
CA MET A 392 -1.36 13.00 -10.41
C MET A 392 -0.98 13.25 -11.86
N THR A 393 -1.10 14.50 -12.34
CA THR A 393 -0.67 14.89 -13.68
C THR A 393 0.80 14.53 -13.95
N ALA A 394 1.67 14.68 -12.95
CA ALA A 394 3.11 14.38 -13.08
C ALA A 394 3.44 12.90 -13.33
N VAL A 395 2.51 11.98 -13.05
CA VAL A 395 2.78 10.53 -13.12
C VAL A 395 1.75 9.71 -13.92
N SER A 396 0.54 10.20 -14.17
CA SER A 396 -0.52 9.42 -14.85
C SER A 396 -0.05 8.82 -16.18
N GLY A 397 0.62 9.61 -17.02
CA GLY A 397 1.09 9.15 -18.33
C GLY A 397 2.04 7.95 -18.26
N VAL A 398 2.97 7.93 -17.29
CA VAL A 398 3.92 6.81 -17.11
C VAL A 398 3.22 5.57 -16.54
N TYR A 399 2.30 5.74 -15.59
CA TYR A 399 1.55 4.61 -15.02
C TYR A 399 0.69 3.92 -16.08
N THR A 400 -0.11 4.68 -16.85
CA THR A 400 -0.99 4.10 -17.88
C THR A 400 -0.18 3.34 -18.94
N ALA A 401 0.91 3.94 -19.44
CA ALA A 401 1.72 3.31 -20.49
C ALA A 401 2.49 2.09 -19.97
N MET A 402 3.12 2.20 -18.79
CA MET A 402 3.94 1.12 -18.25
C MET A 402 3.12 -0.03 -17.69
N TRP A 403 1.89 0.21 -17.20
CA TRP A 403 0.96 -0.87 -16.89
C TRP A 403 0.73 -1.76 -18.11
N ASN A 404 0.32 -1.16 -19.23
CA ASN A 404 0.00 -1.89 -20.45
C ASN A 404 1.23 -2.62 -21.01
N SER A 405 2.37 -1.93 -21.12
CA SER A 405 3.60 -2.56 -21.64
C SER A 405 4.12 -3.66 -20.70
N TYR A 406 4.18 -3.42 -19.38
CA TYR A 406 4.67 -4.41 -18.43
C TYR A 406 3.78 -5.66 -18.40
N LEU A 407 2.47 -5.48 -18.33
CA LEU A 407 1.52 -6.58 -18.26
C LEU A 407 1.54 -7.42 -19.56
N ASN A 408 1.50 -6.76 -20.72
CA ASN A 408 1.43 -7.44 -22.02
C ASN A 408 2.77 -8.10 -22.40
N GLU A 409 3.89 -7.41 -22.22
CA GLU A 409 5.18 -7.85 -22.77
C GLU A 409 5.99 -8.71 -21.78
N GLN A 410 6.01 -8.31 -20.51
CA GLN A 410 6.85 -8.99 -19.49
C GLN A 410 6.07 -10.02 -18.68
N LEU A 411 4.84 -9.71 -18.27
CA LEU A 411 3.96 -10.64 -17.56
C LEU A 411 3.13 -11.51 -18.50
N LYS A 412 3.09 -11.19 -19.80
CA LYS A 412 2.42 -11.94 -20.86
C LYS A 412 0.94 -12.20 -20.60
N PHE A 413 0.29 -11.29 -19.87
CA PHE A 413 -1.16 -11.25 -19.72
C PHE A 413 -1.69 -10.17 -20.67
N THR A 414 -2.58 -10.55 -21.57
CA THR A 414 -3.24 -9.64 -22.51
C THR A 414 -4.74 -9.75 -22.34
N SER A 415 -5.50 -8.68 -22.57
CA SER A 415 -6.96 -8.67 -22.41
C SER A 415 -7.64 -7.95 -23.58
N ASN A 416 -8.86 -8.38 -23.90
CA ASN A 416 -9.75 -7.64 -24.78
C ASN A 416 -10.37 -6.40 -24.10
N SER A 417 -10.34 -6.35 -22.76
CA SER A 417 -10.91 -5.25 -21.97
C SER A 417 -9.92 -4.10 -21.80
N SER A 418 -10.43 -2.87 -21.76
CA SER A 418 -9.67 -1.73 -21.25
C SER A 418 -9.40 -1.93 -19.75
N PHE A 419 -8.21 -1.52 -19.29
CA PHE A 419 -7.89 -1.50 -17.87
C PHE A 419 -8.56 -0.31 -17.19
N THR A 420 -9.21 -0.54 -16.05
CA THR A 420 -9.79 0.53 -15.22
C THR A 420 -8.85 0.83 -14.05
N ASP A 421 -7.99 1.84 -14.17
CA ASP A 421 -7.07 2.23 -13.10
C ASP A 421 -7.79 2.89 -11.92
N LEU A 422 -8.69 3.82 -12.22
CA LEU A 422 -9.60 4.51 -11.29
C LEU A 422 -11.04 4.41 -11.80
N ASN A 423 -11.98 4.13 -10.91
CA ASN A 423 -13.40 4.04 -11.19
C ASN A 423 -14.20 5.07 -10.39
N ASP A 424 -14.43 6.23 -10.99
CA ASP A 424 -15.22 7.31 -10.38
C ASP A 424 -16.67 6.90 -10.10
N GLN A 425 -17.23 5.95 -10.85
CA GLN A 425 -18.59 5.46 -10.60
C GLN A 425 -18.66 4.63 -9.32
N ALA A 426 -17.61 3.87 -9.00
CA ALA A 426 -17.51 3.18 -7.72
C ALA A 426 -17.45 4.19 -6.57
N PHE A 427 -16.65 5.26 -6.70
CA PHE A 427 -16.60 6.34 -5.71
C PHE A 427 -17.97 7.00 -5.49
N GLN A 428 -18.65 7.38 -6.57
CA GLN A 428 -19.95 8.06 -6.52
C GLN A 428 -21.10 7.21 -5.95
N ASN A 429 -21.01 5.88 -6.07
CA ASN A 429 -22.04 4.95 -5.61
C ASN A 429 -21.60 4.17 -4.36
N TRP A 430 -20.54 4.59 -3.69
CA TRP A 430 -19.99 3.86 -2.56
C TRP A 430 -20.88 3.97 -1.33
N ASP A 431 -21.23 2.83 -0.75
CA ASP A 431 -21.89 2.77 0.55
C ASP A 431 -20.87 2.96 1.68
N PHE A 432 -20.83 4.18 2.24
CA PHE A 432 -19.98 4.52 3.39
C PHE A 432 -20.54 4.05 4.73
N SER A 433 -21.72 3.41 4.77
CA SER A 433 -22.26 2.87 6.02
C SER A 433 -21.41 1.72 6.52
N HIS A 434 -21.25 1.69 7.85
CA HIS A 434 -20.48 0.67 8.52
C HIS A 434 -20.98 0.47 9.95
N ILE A 435 -21.11 -0.78 10.35
CA ILE A 435 -21.35 -1.17 11.74
C ILE A 435 -20.02 -1.68 12.29
N ASP A 436 -19.49 -0.97 13.29
CA ASP A 436 -18.21 -1.32 13.88
C ASP A 436 -18.31 -2.61 14.75
N PRO A 437 -17.18 -3.18 15.21
CA PRO A 437 -17.18 -4.40 16.03
C PRO A 437 -17.99 -4.34 17.33
N THR A 438 -18.36 -3.15 17.81
CA THR A 438 -19.22 -3.00 18.99
C THR A 438 -20.70 -3.10 18.66
N GLY A 439 -21.05 -3.20 17.37
CA GLY A 439 -22.43 -3.13 16.88
C GLY A 439 -22.94 -1.71 16.71
N ALA A 440 -22.08 -0.70 16.88
CA ALA A 440 -22.47 0.71 16.75
C ALA A 440 -22.38 1.17 15.29
N GLN A 441 -23.29 2.08 14.92
CA GLN A 441 -23.26 2.80 13.66
C GLN A 441 -23.12 4.30 13.97
N GLN A 442 -22.13 4.96 13.38
CA GLN A 442 -21.78 6.35 13.73
C GLN A 442 -22.82 7.38 13.25
N GLY A 443 -23.74 6.98 12.37
CA GLY A 443 -24.81 7.86 11.86
C GLY A 443 -24.35 8.77 10.72
N VAL A 444 -24.86 10.02 10.72
CA VAL A 444 -24.55 11.04 9.72
C VAL A 444 -24.00 12.31 10.37
N ASP A 445 -23.18 13.06 9.63
CA ASP A 445 -22.65 14.36 10.04
C ASP A 445 -23.71 15.48 9.90
N ALA A 446 -23.33 16.72 10.24
CA ALA A 446 -24.22 17.88 10.16
C ALA A 446 -24.69 18.22 8.73
N ASN A 447 -24.02 17.70 7.71
CA ASN A 447 -24.36 17.86 6.30
C ASN A 447 -25.17 16.68 5.75
N GLY A 448 -25.46 15.68 6.59
CA GLY A 448 -26.19 14.47 6.21
C GLY A 448 -25.32 13.39 5.56
N ASN A 449 -23.98 13.54 5.56
CA ASN A 449 -23.08 12.51 5.04
C ASN A 449 -22.91 11.40 6.07
N VAL A 450 -22.86 10.14 5.62
CA VAL A 450 -22.59 9.00 6.50
C VAL A 450 -21.18 9.12 7.09
N ILE A 451 -21.09 8.90 8.41
CA ILE A 451 -19.82 8.93 9.13
C ILE A 451 -19.16 7.54 9.04
N LEU A 452 -17.99 7.50 8.41
CA LEU A 452 -17.11 6.34 8.43
C LEU A 452 -15.99 6.53 9.46
N TYR A 453 -15.91 5.61 10.42
CA TYR A 453 -14.84 5.53 11.43
C TYR A 453 -14.35 4.09 11.53
N THR A 454 -13.08 3.85 11.21
CA THR A 454 -12.49 2.50 11.14
C THR A 454 -11.31 2.28 12.07
N ALA A 455 -10.86 3.32 12.78
CA ALA A 455 -9.87 3.14 13.84
C ALA A 455 -10.41 2.30 15.02
N GLY A 456 -11.75 2.23 15.18
CA GLY A 456 -12.42 1.31 16.09
C GLY A 456 -12.18 -0.16 15.74
N ASP A 457 -12.31 -0.52 14.46
CA ASP A 457 -11.99 -1.86 13.96
C ASP A 457 -10.54 -2.25 14.21
N LEU A 458 -9.62 -1.31 13.95
CA LEU A 458 -8.20 -1.51 14.21
C LEU A 458 -7.94 -1.76 15.70
N ALA A 459 -8.53 -0.95 16.58
CA ALA A 459 -8.43 -1.13 18.01
C ALA A 459 -8.98 -2.50 18.45
N ALA A 460 -10.12 -2.91 17.91
CA ALA A 460 -10.74 -4.21 18.21
C ALA A 460 -9.82 -5.38 17.80
N VAL A 461 -9.32 -5.39 16.56
CA VAL A 461 -8.45 -6.49 16.10
C VAL A 461 -7.10 -6.49 16.81
N MET A 462 -6.53 -5.34 17.17
CA MET A 462 -5.31 -5.27 17.99
C MET A 462 -5.56 -5.81 19.41
N ALA A 463 -6.72 -5.55 20.00
CA ALA A 463 -7.08 -6.09 21.31
C ALA A 463 -7.28 -7.61 21.30
N LEU A 464 -7.84 -8.15 20.21
CA LEU A 464 -8.05 -9.59 20.02
C LEU A 464 -6.75 -10.33 19.67
N ASN A 465 -5.92 -9.72 18.83
CA ASN A 465 -4.61 -10.22 18.43
C ASN A 465 -3.52 -9.30 19.00
N VAL A 466 -3.18 -9.54 20.27
CA VAL A 466 -2.20 -8.75 21.03
C VAL A 466 -0.77 -8.80 20.46
N ASP A 467 -0.50 -9.67 19.49
CA ASP A 467 0.79 -9.77 18.81
C ASP A 467 0.83 -9.00 17.47
N LEU A 468 -0.33 -8.61 16.92
CA LEU A 468 -0.48 -7.86 15.66
C LEU A 468 0.35 -6.58 15.67
N LYS A 469 1.23 -6.40 14.67
CA LYS A 469 1.99 -5.16 14.49
C LYS A 469 1.34 -4.25 13.46
N VAL A 470 1.31 -2.96 13.74
CA VAL A 470 0.73 -1.96 12.84
C VAL A 470 1.77 -0.88 12.53
N LEU A 471 1.97 -0.61 11.25
CA LEU A 471 2.81 0.47 10.75
C LEU A 471 1.95 1.50 10.02
N SER A 472 1.86 2.71 10.56
CA SER A 472 1.34 3.89 9.87
C SER A 472 2.51 4.60 9.17
N ALA A 473 2.46 4.68 7.84
CA ALA A 473 3.49 5.32 7.01
C ALA A 473 2.91 6.58 6.36
N ASN A 474 3.52 7.73 6.61
CA ASN A 474 2.91 9.02 6.28
C ASN A 474 3.89 9.95 5.56
N GLY A 475 3.43 10.63 4.50
CA GLY A 475 4.18 11.67 3.84
C GLY A 475 4.00 13.03 4.53
N PHE A 476 5.08 13.80 4.72
CA PHE A 476 4.97 15.16 5.25
C PHE A 476 4.24 16.13 4.32
N TYR A 477 4.26 15.88 3.01
CA TYR A 477 3.71 16.75 1.98
C TYR A 477 2.36 16.25 1.43
N ASP A 478 1.71 15.35 2.16
CA ASP A 478 0.41 14.79 1.79
C ASP A 478 -0.72 15.63 2.36
N PHE A 479 -1.44 16.34 1.49
CA PHE A 479 -2.60 17.15 1.86
C PHE A 479 -3.92 16.41 1.69
N VAL A 480 -3.93 15.27 0.98
CA VAL A 480 -5.11 14.38 0.86
C VAL A 480 -5.36 13.68 2.19
N THR A 481 -4.31 13.15 2.81
CA THR A 481 -4.35 12.55 4.14
C THR A 481 -3.25 13.13 5.02
N PRO A 482 -3.47 14.33 5.60
CA PRO A 482 -2.47 15.00 6.43
C PRO A 482 -1.96 14.10 7.56
N PHE A 483 -0.63 13.91 7.61
CA PHE A 483 0.01 12.95 8.52
C PHE A 483 -0.38 13.19 9.99
N TYR A 484 -0.55 14.45 10.37
CA TYR A 484 -0.87 14.78 11.76
C TYR A 484 -2.33 14.47 12.09
N GLN A 485 -3.25 14.56 11.11
CA GLN A 485 -4.61 14.07 11.31
C GLN A 485 -4.62 12.56 11.56
N THR A 486 -3.83 11.79 10.80
CA THR A 486 -3.66 10.36 11.05
C THR A 486 -3.13 10.08 12.47
N VAL A 487 -2.17 10.88 12.96
CA VAL A 487 -1.66 10.76 14.34
C VAL A 487 -2.78 11.00 15.35
N LEU A 488 -3.61 12.03 15.16
CA LEU A 488 -4.73 12.35 16.04
C LEU A 488 -5.77 11.22 16.07
N ASP A 489 -6.11 10.65 14.91
CA ASP A 489 -7.07 9.54 14.78
C ASP A 489 -6.56 8.30 15.53
N LEU A 490 -5.29 7.94 15.32
CA LEU A 490 -4.66 6.79 15.96
C LEU A 490 -4.46 7.00 17.47
N GLN A 491 -4.20 8.22 17.92
CA GLN A 491 -4.15 8.52 19.36
C GLN A 491 -5.53 8.34 20.02
N GLN A 492 -6.59 8.72 19.31
CA GLN A 492 -7.98 8.65 19.80
C GLN A 492 -8.63 7.27 19.65
N MET A 493 -7.97 6.30 18.99
CA MET A 493 -8.53 4.95 18.86
C MET A 493 -8.83 4.33 20.25
N PRO A 494 -9.96 3.61 20.41
CA PRO A 494 -10.42 3.04 21.68
C PRO A 494 -9.64 1.77 22.07
N LEU A 495 -8.31 1.87 22.15
CA LEU A 495 -7.41 0.80 22.60
C LEU A 495 -6.74 1.24 23.90
N GLU A 496 -7.27 0.80 25.04
CA GLU A 496 -6.82 1.26 26.36
C GLU A 496 -5.52 0.60 26.84
N ASP A 497 -5.26 -0.66 26.45
CA ASP A 497 -4.09 -1.40 26.90
C ASP A 497 -2.80 -0.80 26.35
N ALA A 498 -2.02 -0.16 27.23
CA ALA A 498 -0.78 0.51 26.87
C ALA A 498 0.30 -0.42 26.30
N THR A 499 0.26 -1.72 26.63
CA THR A 499 1.21 -2.71 26.09
C THR A 499 0.86 -3.05 24.65
N VAL A 500 -0.41 -3.32 24.37
CA VAL A 500 -0.88 -3.60 23.00
C VAL A 500 -0.68 -2.37 22.11
N ARG A 501 -0.91 -1.15 22.63
CA ARG A 501 -0.64 0.10 21.91
C ARG A 501 0.82 0.22 21.41
N GLN A 502 1.80 -0.40 22.08
CA GLN A 502 3.21 -0.38 21.63
C GLN A 502 3.44 -1.15 20.32
N ASN A 503 2.46 -1.93 19.86
CA ASN A 503 2.52 -2.59 18.56
C ASN A 503 2.18 -1.65 17.39
N LEU A 504 1.60 -0.48 17.67
CA LEU A 504 1.39 0.56 16.68
C LEU A 504 2.64 1.45 16.58
N SER A 505 3.10 1.66 15.37
CA SER A 505 4.19 2.58 15.06
C SER A 505 3.78 3.55 13.97
N ALA A 506 4.17 4.81 14.11
CA ALA A 506 4.03 5.82 13.07
C ALA A 506 5.42 6.20 12.54
N ARG A 507 5.50 6.38 11.22
CA ARG A 507 6.70 6.82 10.50
C ARG A 507 6.33 7.93 9.54
N PHE A 508 7.26 8.87 9.37
CA PHE A 508 7.05 10.09 8.62
C PHE A 508 8.19 10.27 7.63
N TYR A 509 7.85 10.53 6.37
CA TYR A 509 8.78 10.53 5.26
C TYR A 509 8.75 11.88 4.54
N PRO A 510 9.90 12.38 4.03
CA PRO A 510 9.96 13.60 3.21
C PRO A 510 9.41 13.36 1.79
N SER A 511 8.15 12.92 1.72
CA SER A 511 7.40 12.61 0.50
C SER A 511 5.93 13.01 0.67
N GLY A 512 5.14 12.93 -0.41
CA GLY A 512 3.69 13.02 -0.36
C GLY A 512 3.00 11.66 -0.11
N HIS A 513 1.74 11.59 -0.54
CA HIS A 513 0.77 10.50 -0.38
C HIS A 513 1.28 9.14 -0.87
N MET A 514 1.91 9.12 -2.04
CA MET A 514 2.59 7.93 -2.57
C MET A 514 4.05 7.95 -2.12
N VAL A 515 4.30 7.61 -0.85
CA VAL A 515 5.63 7.72 -0.18
C VAL A 515 6.75 7.09 -1.03
N TYR A 516 6.45 6.00 -1.73
CA TYR A 516 7.41 5.26 -2.55
C TYR A 516 7.85 5.95 -3.85
N LEU A 517 7.21 7.04 -4.27
CA LEU A 517 7.63 7.81 -5.44
C LEU A 517 8.90 8.63 -5.18
N ASP A 518 9.18 8.98 -3.93
CA ASP A 518 10.46 9.52 -3.51
C ASP A 518 11.46 8.39 -3.22
N GLY A 519 12.63 8.42 -3.86
CA GLY A 519 13.58 7.30 -3.78
C GLY A 519 14.12 7.04 -2.37
N GLY A 520 14.49 8.10 -1.64
CA GLY A 520 14.99 7.97 -0.26
C GLY A 520 13.90 7.48 0.70
N SER A 521 12.70 8.04 0.56
CA SER A 521 11.53 7.64 1.34
C SER A 521 11.11 6.20 1.06
N ARG A 522 11.16 5.74 -0.19
CA ARG A 522 10.91 4.33 -0.55
C ARG A 522 11.88 3.37 0.13
N THR A 523 13.18 3.66 0.08
CA THR A 523 14.21 2.85 0.74
C THR A 523 14.00 2.83 2.26
N ALA A 524 13.66 3.96 2.87
CA ALA A 524 13.36 4.04 4.30
C ALA A 524 12.09 3.23 4.66
N LEU A 525 11.02 3.37 3.88
CA LEU A 525 9.77 2.61 4.10
C LEU A 525 9.98 1.11 3.91
N LYS A 526 10.76 0.70 2.91
CA LYS A 526 11.18 -0.69 2.72
C LYS A 526 11.93 -1.22 3.96
N HIS A 527 12.85 -0.44 4.52
CA HIS A 527 13.57 -0.82 5.73
C HIS A 527 12.61 -1.03 6.91
N ASP A 528 11.67 -0.10 7.13
CA ASP A 528 10.71 -0.21 8.23
C ASP A 528 9.75 -1.39 8.08
N LEU A 529 9.32 -1.68 6.84
CA LEU A 529 8.54 -2.88 6.53
C LEU A 529 9.32 -4.17 6.80
N ALA A 530 10.59 -4.24 6.37
CA ALA A 530 11.45 -5.38 6.65
C ALA A 530 11.65 -5.57 8.16
N ALA A 531 11.88 -4.49 8.91
CA ALA A 531 12.01 -4.54 10.36
C ALA A 531 10.73 -5.02 11.05
N MET A 532 9.56 -4.59 10.58
CA MET A 532 8.28 -5.09 11.08
C MET A 532 8.13 -6.59 10.82
N TYR A 533 8.44 -7.05 9.60
CA TYR A 533 8.28 -8.45 9.20
C TYR A 533 9.27 -9.34 9.96
N ASP A 534 10.52 -8.91 10.08
CA ASP A 534 11.55 -9.61 10.83
C ASP A 534 11.14 -9.72 12.31
N LYS A 535 10.57 -8.67 12.91
CA LYS A 535 10.06 -8.70 14.29
C LYS A 535 8.96 -9.74 14.47
N THR A 536 8.00 -9.84 13.55
CA THR A 536 6.85 -10.75 13.67
C THR A 536 7.15 -12.20 13.33
N VAL A 537 8.15 -12.46 12.47
CA VAL A 537 8.60 -13.84 12.18
C VAL A 537 9.69 -14.32 13.14
N ALA A 538 10.48 -13.41 13.71
CA ALA A 538 11.54 -13.73 14.68
C ALA A 538 11.10 -13.61 16.15
N ASP A 539 9.88 -13.12 16.46
CA ASP A 539 9.37 -13.06 17.84
C ASP A 539 9.24 -14.47 18.41
N THR A 540 10.35 -14.90 18.99
CA THR A 540 10.51 -16.17 19.68
C THR A 540 9.52 -16.26 20.83
N GLY A 541 9.09 -15.15 21.44
CA GLY A 541 8.10 -15.13 22.52
C GLY A 541 6.69 -15.46 22.04
N ALA A 542 6.22 -14.85 20.94
CA ALA A 542 4.93 -15.18 20.32
C ALA A 542 4.96 -16.60 19.73
N GLN A 543 6.03 -16.97 19.02
CA GLN A 543 6.26 -18.34 18.55
C GLN A 543 6.28 -19.35 19.69
N LEU A 544 6.92 -19.05 20.82
CA LEU A 544 6.95 -19.92 22.01
C LEU A 544 5.59 -19.98 22.71
N ARG A 545 4.82 -18.88 22.78
CA ARG A 545 3.44 -18.89 23.29
C ARG A 545 2.53 -19.75 22.42
N ILE A 546 2.61 -19.58 21.10
CA ILE A 546 1.88 -20.39 20.11
C ILE A 546 2.27 -21.86 20.25
N ARG A 547 3.57 -22.17 20.27
CA ARG A 547 4.08 -23.55 20.47
C ARG A 547 3.68 -24.12 21.83
N ALA A 548 3.68 -23.33 22.90
CA ALA A 548 3.26 -23.77 24.23
C ALA A 548 1.76 -24.05 24.32
N LEU A 549 0.93 -23.23 23.66
CA LEU A 549 -0.52 -23.45 23.54
C LEU A 549 -0.83 -24.70 22.70
N GLN A 550 -0.08 -24.92 21.62
CA GLN A 550 -0.18 -26.13 20.79
C GLN A 550 0.25 -27.38 21.56
N ALA A 551 1.35 -27.32 22.32
CA ALA A 551 1.84 -28.42 23.16
C ALA A 551 0.84 -28.81 24.28
N LYS A 552 0.11 -27.83 24.84
CA LYS A 552 -0.96 -28.08 25.82
C LYS A 552 -2.17 -28.81 25.22
N LYS A 553 -2.50 -28.61 23.93
CA LYS A 553 -3.61 -29.30 23.26
C LYS A 553 -3.30 -30.75 22.85
N THR A 554 -2.03 -31.12 22.74
CA THR A 554 -1.60 -32.48 22.36
C THR A 554 -1.32 -33.40 23.55
N ALA A 555 -1.40 -32.90 24.78
CA ALA A 555 -1.34 -33.75 25.97
C ALA A 555 -2.68 -34.51 26.10
N PRO A 556 -2.70 -35.86 26.12
CA PRO A 556 -3.92 -36.61 26.40
C PRO A 556 -4.41 -36.21 27.80
N GLU A 557 -5.71 -35.95 27.94
CA GLU A 557 -6.35 -35.98 29.25
C GLU A 557 -6.05 -37.34 29.86
N ALA A 558 -5.16 -37.37 30.84
CA ALA A 558 -4.97 -38.53 31.67
C ALA A 558 -6.30 -38.74 32.39
N ALA A 559 -7.06 -39.72 31.90
CA ALA A 559 -8.29 -40.21 32.49
C ALA A 559 -8.02 -40.55 33.96
N GLY A 560 -8.44 -39.65 34.85
CA GLY A 560 -8.54 -39.91 36.27
C GLY A 560 -9.78 -40.76 36.53
N HIS A 561 -9.65 -42.07 36.38
CA HIS A 561 -10.47 -43.02 37.12
C HIS A 561 -9.70 -43.45 38.37
N ALA A 562 -10.12 -42.92 39.51
CA ALA A 562 -10.24 -43.60 40.80
C ALA A 562 -11.07 -42.72 41.75
#